data_AF-A0A2M7ZFS5-F1
#
_entry.id   AF-A0A2M7ZFS5-F1
#
_cell.length_a   1.000
_cell.length_b   1.000
_cell.length_c   1.000
_cell.angle_alpha   90.00
_cell.angle_beta   90.00
_cell.angle_gamma   90.00
#
_symmetry.space_group_name_H-M   'P 1'
#
loop_
_entity.id
_entity.type
_entity.pdbx_description
1 polymer ?
#
loop_
_entity_poly.entity_id
_entity_poly.type
_entity_poly.pdbx_seq_one_letter_code
_entity_poly.pdbx_strand_id
1 'polypeptide(L)'
;MNNKNAHTFHIPVMGLGFTIDTPIKVAHLGISSVMSILEHNLVEKIRMHYCKVFNKPYEPITSKEDDFRAKRVMLYLNLVDEIVREKFEKLKNSIAEKSDELELYFDLLPSFSDLKKQFEEKLKNNEHVKEIKKWLDANLKPGSIDVNIMTKLDSANFIGNEQLPIEHNNAHAAIRGFAKSNLNSSIILSAGLNPRLYSYMENFEDFYPDAESNFRKKIVIKVSDFRSALIQGKFFAKKGLWVSEYRVESGLNCGGHAFPTDGYLLGPILEEFKIKRADLFETIYSIFKKALAAKGKIVPENFPEMKITAQGGVGTSAEHNFLIENYNVDSVGWGSPFLLVPEATTVDDSTMKLLSDATEDDLYLSNASPLGILFNNIKSSSKDVERIELAKSGKPGSACPKKFLRFNNEYGKPLCTASSKFINLKLDELKDENLPEAEFSKRYNKIIEKECLCNGLASSALIANGLDIKMEGPAVSICPGPNIAYFSGKFSLKEMVDHIYGRINILNTADRPNMFVKELKMYVEYLIKKIEETSFPFTEEQIKEFRNFISNILDGIEYYKNLFNENKKSLEESFEKAISDIHKYEIQLRKYVSNCKFNNIFTPAFSA
;
A
#
# COMPACT_ATOMS: atom_id res chain seq x y z
N MET A 1 -26.56 7.04 -0.36
CA MET A 1 -25.74 6.25 0.59
C MET A 1 -25.38 7.17 1.74
N ASN A 2 -25.78 6.86 2.98
CA ASN A 2 -25.31 7.60 4.16
C ASN A 2 -23.84 7.21 4.37
N ASN A 3 -22.93 7.95 3.75
CA ASN A 3 -21.51 7.72 3.90
C ASN A 3 -21.14 8.03 5.36
N LYS A 4 -20.87 6.98 6.16
CA LYS A 4 -20.51 7.13 7.58
C LYS A 4 -19.12 7.74 7.77
N ASN A 5 -18.33 7.87 6.69
CA ASN A 5 -16.99 8.42 6.68
C ASN A 5 -17.00 9.87 6.15
N ALA A 6 -16.17 10.72 6.76
CA ALA A 6 -16.02 12.13 6.36
C ALA A 6 -15.49 12.29 4.92
N HIS A 7 -14.66 11.35 4.46
CA HIS A 7 -14.05 11.34 3.14
C HIS A 7 -14.29 10.02 2.41
N THR A 8 -14.37 10.09 1.08
CA THR A 8 -14.43 8.93 0.18
C THR A 8 -13.05 8.40 -0.19
N PHE A 9 -11.97 9.08 0.19
CA PHE A 9 -10.60 8.61 0.01
C PHE A 9 -9.91 8.24 1.33
N HIS A 10 -8.81 7.50 1.22
CA HIS A 10 -7.89 7.23 2.32
C HIS A 10 -6.43 7.28 1.84
N ILE A 11 -5.50 7.51 2.77
CA ILE A 11 -4.06 7.49 2.50
C ILE A 11 -3.52 6.09 2.81
N PRO A 12 -3.10 5.29 1.81
CA PRO A 12 -2.58 3.95 2.03
C PRO A 12 -1.16 4.01 2.60
N VAL A 13 -0.68 2.85 3.08
CA VAL A 13 0.70 2.72 3.56
C VAL A 13 1.69 2.98 2.43
N MET A 14 2.71 3.79 2.71
CA MET A 14 3.81 4.07 1.78
C MET A 14 5.14 3.88 2.50
N GLY A 15 5.90 2.87 2.07
CA GLY A 15 7.19 2.50 2.65
C GLY A 15 7.13 2.12 4.14
N LEU A 16 8.28 2.25 4.81
CA LEU A 16 8.38 2.07 6.26
C LEU A 16 8.20 3.41 7.00
N GLY A 17 8.83 4.47 6.51
CA GLY A 17 8.87 5.78 7.17
C GLY A 17 7.92 6.85 6.63
N PHE A 18 7.56 6.83 5.35
CA PHE A 18 6.88 7.99 4.74
C PHE A 18 5.47 8.27 5.29
N THR A 19 4.83 7.24 5.84
CA THR A 19 3.48 7.31 6.42
C THR A 19 3.45 6.95 7.90
N ILE A 20 4.62 6.81 8.55
CA ILE A 20 4.68 6.28 9.92
C ILE A 20 3.92 7.14 10.93
N ASP A 21 3.85 8.44 10.68
CA ASP A 21 3.21 9.45 11.52
C ASP A 21 2.04 10.17 10.82
N THR A 22 1.66 9.75 9.61
CA THR A 22 0.50 10.30 8.89
C THR A 22 -0.76 10.36 9.74
N PRO A 23 -1.12 9.32 10.53
CA PRO A 23 -2.31 9.40 11.39
C PRO A 23 -2.24 10.55 12.41
N ILE A 24 -1.07 10.83 13.00
CA ILE A 24 -0.88 11.98 13.90
C ILE A 24 -1.18 13.29 13.15
N LYS A 25 -0.77 13.36 11.88
CA LYS A 25 -0.92 14.54 11.05
C LYS A 25 -2.36 14.78 10.59
N VAL A 26 -3.10 13.76 10.15
CA VAL A 26 -4.38 13.96 9.44
C VAL A 26 -5.62 13.32 10.07
N ALA A 27 -5.49 12.39 11.04
CA ALA A 27 -6.66 11.68 11.55
C ALA A 27 -7.66 12.61 12.27
N HIS A 28 -7.18 13.62 12.99
CA HIS A 28 -8.05 14.65 13.58
C HIS A 28 -8.88 15.44 12.53
N LEU A 29 -8.49 15.41 11.26
CA LEU A 29 -9.23 16.04 10.14
C LEU A 29 -10.23 15.08 9.48
N GLY A 30 -10.49 13.91 10.06
CA GLY A 30 -11.41 12.91 9.50
C GLY A 30 -10.78 12.01 8.42
N ILE A 31 -9.52 12.25 8.03
CA ILE A 31 -8.84 11.51 6.96
C ILE A 31 -8.26 10.21 7.51
N SER A 32 -8.72 9.09 6.94
CA SER A 32 -8.21 7.76 7.27
C SER A 32 -6.85 7.52 6.63
N SER A 33 -5.92 6.93 7.39
CA SER A 33 -4.56 6.69 6.91
C SER A 33 -3.93 5.44 7.53
N VAL A 34 -2.91 4.89 6.85
CA VAL A 34 -2.25 3.64 7.25
C VAL A 34 -0.75 3.87 7.50
N MET A 35 -0.24 3.39 8.62
CA MET A 35 1.20 3.38 8.95
C MET A 35 1.79 1.97 8.98
N SER A 36 3.07 1.81 8.65
CA SER A 36 3.76 0.51 8.82
C SER A 36 4.27 0.34 10.25
N ILE A 37 4.02 -0.84 10.84
CA ILE A 37 4.45 -1.15 12.22
C ILE A 37 5.50 -2.26 12.31
N LEU A 38 6.03 -2.70 11.16
CA LEU A 38 6.89 -3.87 11.09
C LEU A 38 8.31 -3.61 11.62
N GLU A 39 8.88 -2.43 11.33
CA GLU A 39 10.27 -2.10 11.72
C GLU A 39 10.30 -1.43 13.09
N HIS A 40 10.37 -2.26 14.14
CA HIS A 40 10.25 -1.82 15.52
C HIS A 40 11.36 -0.84 15.98
N ASN A 41 12.50 -0.70 15.28
CA ASN A 41 13.51 0.31 15.64
C ASN A 41 13.10 1.70 15.17
N LEU A 42 12.62 1.82 13.94
CA LEU A 42 12.04 3.05 13.41
C LEU A 42 10.85 3.49 14.27
N VAL A 43 9.93 2.57 14.59
CA VAL A 43 8.78 2.84 15.49
C VAL A 43 9.23 3.45 16.82
N GLU A 44 10.26 2.89 17.45
CA GLU A 44 10.76 3.41 18.72
C GLU A 44 11.41 4.79 18.61
N LYS A 45 12.17 5.05 17.53
CA LYS A 45 12.76 6.38 17.27
C LYS A 45 11.68 7.43 17.03
N ILE A 46 10.62 7.10 16.29
CA ILE A 46 9.49 8.01 16.05
C ILE A 46 8.66 8.21 17.33
N ARG A 47 8.45 7.16 18.13
CA ARG A 47 7.82 7.29 19.45
C ARG A 47 8.57 8.27 20.34
N MET A 48 9.90 8.15 20.43
CA MET A 48 10.75 9.08 21.18
C MET A 48 10.55 10.53 20.70
N HIS A 49 10.56 10.75 19.38
CA HIS A 49 10.34 12.07 18.79
C HIS A 49 8.98 12.65 19.20
N TYR A 50 7.90 11.90 19.02
CA TYR A 50 6.56 12.40 19.30
C TYR A 50 6.26 12.54 20.79
N CYS A 51 6.86 11.71 21.66
CA CYS A 51 6.82 11.97 23.10
C CYS A 51 7.44 13.33 23.43
N LYS A 52 8.57 13.68 22.82
CA LYS A 52 9.20 14.99 23.02
C LYS A 52 8.34 16.13 22.46
N VAL A 53 7.81 15.99 21.25
CA VAL A 53 6.97 17.04 20.60
C VAL A 53 5.71 17.33 21.40
N PHE A 54 5.05 16.30 21.95
CA PHE A 54 3.80 16.43 22.71
C PHE A 54 4.00 16.46 24.23
N ASN A 55 5.25 16.61 24.70
CA ASN A 55 5.60 16.64 26.11
C ASN A 55 5.02 15.46 26.93
N LYS A 56 5.10 14.25 26.36
CA LYS A 56 4.66 12.99 26.98
C LYS A 56 5.84 12.29 27.66
N PRO A 57 5.60 11.54 28.75
CA PRO A 57 6.63 10.70 29.37
C PRO A 57 7.25 9.74 28.34
N TYR A 58 8.57 9.60 28.40
CA TYR A 58 9.31 8.70 27.53
C TYR A 58 10.31 7.87 28.32
N GLU A 59 10.05 6.56 28.37
CA GLU A 59 11.01 5.56 28.81
C GLU A 59 11.46 4.73 27.60
N PRO A 60 12.77 4.66 27.30
CA PRO A 60 13.28 3.86 26.19
C PRO A 60 13.05 2.36 26.41
N ILE A 61 12.55 1.67 25.38
CA ILE A 61 12.43 0.21 25.39
C ILE A 61 13.68 -0.40 24.76
N THR A 62 14.55 -0.97 25.57
CA THR A 62 15.84 -1.51 25.11
C THR A 62 15.70 -2.91 24.52
N SER A 63 16.65 -3.34 23.69
CA SER A 63 16.66 -4.70 23.12
C SER A 63 16.97 -5.81 24.14
N LYS A 64 17.24 -5.45 25.40
CA LYS A 64 17.47 -6.38 26.51
C LYS A 64 16.19 -6.74 27.24
N GLU A 65 15.13 -5.94 27.06
CA GLU A 65 13.86 -6.21 27.69
C GLU A 65 13.14 -7.37 27.03
N ASP A 66 12.42 -8.13 27.83
CA ASP A 66 11.53 -9.17 27.30
C ASP A 66 10.43 -8.54 26.44
N ASP A 67 10.12 -9.22 25.34
CA ASP A 67 9.13 -8.83 24.34
C ASP A 67 9.26 -7.38 23.80
N PHE A 68 10.48 -6.83 23.79
CA PHE A 68 10.72 -5.42 23.43
C PHE A 68 10.14 -5.00 22.07
N ARG A 69 10.09 -5.91 21.09
CA ARG A 69 9.54 -5.63 19.76
C ARG A 69 8.05 -5.32 19.80
N ALA A 70 7.26 -6.18 20.46
CA ALA A 70 5.82 -5.97 20.58
C ALA A 70 5.52 -4.78 21.50
N LYS A 71 6.31 -4.58 22.57
CA LYS A 71 6.18 -3.42 23.48
C LYS A 71 6.37 -2.09 22.77
N ARG A 72 7.40 -1.96 21.92
CA ARG A 72 7.64 -0.75 21.11
C ARG A 72 6.46 -0.42 20.21
N VAL A 73 5.94 -1.42 19.50
CA VAL A 73 4.75 -1.27 18.64
C VAL A 73 3.53 -0.86 19.47
N MET A 74 3.25 -1.57 20.56
CA MET A 74 2.12 -1.30 21.45
C MET A 74 2.14 0.14 21.99
N LEU A 75 3.26 0.55 22.60
CA LEU A 75 3.39 1.88 23.20
C LEU A 75 3.37 3.00 22.16
N TYR A 76 3.91 2.77 20.97
CA TYR A 76 3.78 3.73 19.88
C TYR A 76 2.34 3.92 19.44
N LEU A 77 1.60 2.83 19.23
CA LEU A 77 0.19 2.92 18.83
C LEU A 77 -0.68 3.58 19.90
N ASN A 78 -0.39 3.34 21.17
CA ASN A 78 -1.08 4.03 22.27
C ASN A 78 -0.80 5.54 22.26
N LEU A 79 0.46 5.94 22.01
CA LEU A 79 0.84 7.34 21.87
C LEU A 79 0.13 8.00 20.68
N VAL A 80 0.04 7.32 19.54
CA VAL A 80 -0.67 7.85 18.36
C VAL A 80 -2.17 8.05 18.66
N ASP A 81 -2.83 7.09 19.30
CA ASP A 81 -4.24 7.23 19.72
C ASP A 81 -4.44 8.43 20.65
N GLU A 82 -3.56 8.57 21.65
CA GLU A 82 -3.60 9.67 22.61
C GLU A 82 -3.45 11.04 21.91
N ILE A 83 -2.42 11.20 21.08
CA ILE A 83 -2.17 12.44 20.34
C ILE A 83 -3.35 12.79 19.42
N VAL A 84 -3.89 11.81 18.69
CA VAL A 84 -5.01 12.06 17.77
C VAL A 84 -6.26 12.48 18.55
N ARG A 85 -6.57 11.85 19.69
CA ARG A 85 -7.69 12.25 20.55
C ARG A 85 -7.52 13.67 21.06
N GLU A 86 -6.32 14.04 21.51
CA GLU A 86 -6.03 15.40 21.98
C GLU A 86 -6.22 16.44 20.88
N LYS A 87 -5.67 16.18 19.69
CA LYS A 87 -5.84 17.07 18.53
C LYS A 87 -7.31 17.17 18.10
N PHE A 88 -8.05 16.07 18.15
CA PHE A 88 -9.46 16.05 17.77
C PHE A 88 -10.35 16.76 18.78
N GLU A 89 -10.10 16.61 20.08
CA GLU A 89 -10.83 17.39 21.10
C GLU A 89 -10.51 18.88 21.00
N LYS A 90 -9.25 19.26 20.77
CA LYS A 90 -8.86 20.65 20.51
C LYS A 90 -9.62 21.22 19.31
N LEU A 91 -9.65 20.49 18.21
CA LEU A 91 -10.40 20.88 17.00
C LEU A 91 -11.87 21.15 17.32
N LYS A 92 -12.56 20.26 18.04
CA LYS A 92 -13.97 20.46 18.37
C LYS A 92 -14.20 21.63 19.33
N ASN A 93 -13.24 21.96 20.19
CA ASN A 93 -13.34 23.08 21.15
C ASN A 93 -13.05 24.44 20.50
N SER A 94 -12.39 24.44 19.33
CA SER A 94 -11.93 25.66 18.67
C SER A 94 -13.06 26.54 18.10
N ILE A 95 -14.31 26.03 18.03
CA ILE A 95 -15.51 26.80 17.69
C ILE A 95 -15.73 28.00 18.64
N ALA A 96 -15.36 27.86 19.91
CA ALA A 96 -15.47 28.93 20.89
C ALA A 96 -14.39 30.01 20.71
N GLU A 97 -13.25 29.63 20.13
CA GLU A 97 -12.04 30.46 19.98
C GLU A 97 -11.96 31.12 18.59
N LYS A 98 -12.88 30.82 17.67
CA LYS A 98 -12.86 31.26 16.25
C LYS A 98 -11.54 30.91 15.55
N SER A 99 -11.03 29.71 15.80
CA SER A 99 -9.82 29.20 15.15
C SER A 99 -10.10 28.64 13.76
N ASP A 100 -9.16 28.87 12.84
CA ASP A 100 -9.16 28.35 11.47
C ASP A 100 -9.11 26.81 11.39
N GLU A 101 -8.77 26.10 12.47
CA GLU A 101 -8.64 24.62 12.45
C GLU A 101 -9.98 23.93 12.13
N LEU A 102 -11.10 24.43 12.69
CA LEU A 102 -12.42 23.85 12.44
C LEU A 102 -12.94 24.19 11.04
N GLU A 103 -12.65 25.40 10.57
CA GLU A 103 -12.95 25.80 9.19
C GLU A 103 -12.22 24.90 8.19
N LEU A 104 -10.92 24.64 8.42
CA LEU A 104 -10.14 23.71 7.63
C LEU A 104 -10.77 22.30 7.59
N TYR A 105 -11.26 21.76 8.71
CA TYR A 105 -11.95 20.46 8.72
C TYR A 105 -13.11 20.44 7.71
N PHE A 106 -13.98 21.45 7.73
CA PHE A 106 -15.15 21.51 6.85
C PHE A 106 -14.78 21.89 5.40
N ASP A 107 -13.70 22.62 5.19
CA ASP A 107 -13.16 22.93 3.86
C ASP A 107 -12.62 21.69 3.15
N LEU A 108 -12.01 20.77 3.90
CA LEU A 108 -11.52 19.51 3.36
C LEU A 108 -12.67 18.55 2.98
N LEU A 109 -13.86 18.69 3.56
CA LEU A 109 -14.99 17.81 3.21
C LEU A 109 -15.45 18.02 1.76
N PRO A 110 -15.97 16.98 1.10
CA PRO A 110 -16.60 17.14 -0.21
C PRO A 110 -17.85 18.02 -0.12
N SER A 111 -18.18 18.74 -1.20
CA SER A 111 -19.36 19.63 -1.26
C SER A 111 -20.69 18.87 -1.08
N PHE A 112 -20.72 17.58 -1.44
CA PHE A 112 -21.88 16.72 -1.23
C PHE A 112 -22.01 16.20 0.20
N SER A 113 -21.05 16.48 1.09
CA SER A 113 -21.07 16.01 2.49
C SER A 113 -22.24 16.58 3.27
N ASP A 114 -23.08 15.68 3.80
CA ASP A 114 -24.19 16.08 4.67
C ASP A 114 -23.70 16.70 5.99
N LEU A 115 -22.51 16.30 6.47
CA LEU A 115 -21.88 16.93 7.63
C LEU A 115 -21.57 18.40 7.36
N LYS A 116 -21.05 18.71 6.16
CA LYS A 116 -20.74 20.09 5.77
C LYS A 116 -22.00 20.94 5.67
N LYS A 117 -23.03 20.43 4.97
CA LYS A 117 -24.31 21.13 4.81
C LYS A 117 -24.98 21.42 6.15
N GLN A 118 -25.07 20.42 7.03
CA GLN A 118 -25.66 20.59 8.37
C GLN A 118 -24.89 21.63 9.20
N PHE A 119 -23.56 21.63 9.15
CA PHE A 119 -22.77 22.62 9.86
C PHE A 119 -23.00 24.04 9.33
N GLU A 120 -23.01 24.22 8.00
CA GLU A 120 -23.30 25.51 7.37
C GLU A 120 -24.71 26.02 7.70
N GLU A 121 -25.71 25.13 7.76
CA GLU A 121 -27.08 25.46 8.20
C GLU A 121 -27.10 25.95 9.65
N LYS A 122 -26.37 25.28 10.55
CA LYS A 122 -26.25 25.70 11.96
C LYS A 122 -25.62 27.08 12.11
N LEU A 123 -24.59 27.37 11.32
CA LEU A 123 -23.97 28.70 11.28
C LEU A 123 -24.95 29.76 10.75
N LYS A 124 -25.68 29.48 9.67
CA LYS A 124 -26.69 30.40 9.10
C LYS A 124 -27.84 30.69 10.07
N ASN A 125 -28.26 29.70 10.85
CA ASN A 125 -29.33 29.82 11.83
C ASN A 125 -28.89 30.54 13.13
N ASN A 126 -27.64 30.98 13.24
CA ASN A 126 -27.06 31.60 14.45
C ASN A 126 -27.31 30.76 15.72
N GLU A 127 -27.20 29.43 15.60
CA GLU A 127 -27.34 28.54 16.76
C GLU A 127 -26.29 28.89 17.84
N HIS A 128 -26.68 28.74 19.11
CA HIS A 128 -25.75 28.97 20.22
C HIS A 128 -24.54 28.02 20.13
N VAL A 129 -23.34 28.54 20.40
CA VAL A 129 -22.07 27.78 20.36
C VAL A 129 -22.15 26.45 21.13
N LYS A 130 -22.88 26.41 22.24
CA LYS A 130 -23.10 25.17 23.03
C LYS A 130 -23.84 24.08 22.26
N GLU A 131 -24.85 24.44 21.47
CA GLU A 131 -25.60 23.48 20.65
C GLU A 131 -24.77 22.99 19.46
N ILE A 132 -24.01 23.90 18.82
CA ILE A 132 -23.06 23.53 17.77
C ILE A 132 -22.02 22.56 18.32
N LYS A 133 -21.44 22.84 19.49
CA LYS A 133 -20.46 21.95 20.14
C LYS A 133 -21.05 20.57 20.44
N LYS A 134 -22.26 20.51 21.01
CA LYS A 134 -22.95 19.23 21.25
C LYS A 134 -23.19 18.45 19.95
N TRP A 135 -23.52 19.14 18.87
CA TRP A 135 -23.65 18.53 17.55
C TRP A 135 -22.30 18.02 17.01
N LEU A 136 -21.23 18.81 17.14
CA LEU A 136 -19.87 18.39 16.74
C LEU A 136 -19.45 17.12 17.48
N ASP A 137 -19.69 17.05 18.79
CA ASP A 137 -19.35 15.89 19.62
C ASP A 137 -20.12 14.62 19.23
N ALA A 138 -21.35 14.77 18.73
CA ALA A 138 -22.18 13.65 18.31
C ALA A 138 -21.92 13.18 16.87
N ASN A 139 -21.47 14.06 15.98
CA ASN A 139 -21.44 13.81 14.54
C ASN A 139 -20.03 13.69 13.94
N LEU A 140 -19.05 14.39 14.50
CA LEU A 140 -17.68 14.30 13.98
C LEU A 140 -16.98 13.04 14.49
N LYS A 141 -16.14 12.45 13.64
CA LYS A 141 -15.28 11.33 14.00
C LYS A 141 -13.88 11.57 13.43
N PRO A 142 -12.81 11.20 14.16
CA PRO A 142 -11.49 11.19 13.58
C PRO A 142 -11.42 10.13 12.47
N GLY A 143 -10.51 10.34 11.53
CA GLY A 143 -10.12 9.33 10.57
C GLY A 143 -9.51 8.11 11.26
N SER A 144 -9.60 6.96 10.61
CA SER A 144 -9.02 5.73 11.16
C SER A 144 -7.49 5.80 11.20
N ILE A 145 -6.93 5.27 12.28
CA ILE A 145 -5.49 5.12 12.53
C ILE A 145 -5.15 3.66 12.20
N ASP A 146 -5.08 3.32 10.93
CA ASP A 146 -4.87 1.93 10.51
C ASP A 146 -3.37 1.57 10.48
N VAL A 147 -3.07 0.27 10.57
CA VAL A 147 -1.68 -0.23 10.54
C VAL A 147 -1.48 -1.26 9.44
N ASN A 148 -0.27 -1.34 8.88
CA ASN A 148 0.10 -2.36 7.90
C ASN A 148 1.24 -3.23 8.40
N ILE A 149 1.15 -4.52 8.05
CA ILE A 149 2.28 -5.44 8.01
C ILE A 149 2.33 -6.16 6.66
N MET A 150 3.55 -6.51 6.23
CA MET A 150 3.75 -7.47 5.16
C MET A 150 3.89 -8.87 5.76
N THR A 151 3.00 -9.79 5.38
CA THR A 151 2.89 -11.13 5.96
C THR A 151 4.09 -12.04 5.65
N LYS A 152 4.78 -11.77 4.54
CA LYS A 152 6.03 -12.45 4.16
C LYS A 152 7.22 -12.04 5.04
N LEU A 153 7.15 -10.91 5.73
CA LEU A 153 8.28 -10.36 6.48
C LEU A 153 8.34 -10.86 7.94
N ASP A 154 8.28 -12.18 8.10
CA ASP A 154 8.18 -12.84 9.41
C ASP A 154 9.45 -13.64 9.75
N SER A 155 10.62 -12.99 9.67
CA SER A 155 11.91 -13.61 9.96
C SER A 155 12.02 -14.09 11.41
N ALA A 156 12.62 -15.27 11.59
CA ALA A 156 12.95 -15.82 12.90
C ALA A 156 13.99 -14.96 13.63
N ASN A 157 13.80 -14.83 14.94
CA ASN A 157 14.70 -14.12 15.84
C ASN A 157 15.46 -15.11 16.72
N PHE A 158 16.63 -14.69 17.21
CA PHE A 158 17.58 -15.55 17.93
C PHE A 158 18.15 -14.84 19.16
N ILE A 159 18.42 -15.60 20.22
CA ILE A 159 19.29 -15.19 21.33
C ILE A 159 20.58 -16.01 21.20
N GLY A 160 21.70 -15.34 20.93
CA GLY A 160 22.92 -16.04 20.54
C GLY A 160 22.69 -16.87 19.26
N ASN A 161 22.82 -18.20 19.36
CA ASN A 161 22.51 -19.14 18.27
C ASN A 161 21.17 -19.87 18.45
N GLU A 162 20.45 -19.63 19.55
CA GLU A 162 19.18 -20.29 19.83
C GLU A 162 18.02 -19.55 19.17
N GLN A 163 17.22 -20.27 18.39
CA GLN A 163 16.04 -19.72 17.75
C GLN A 163 14.92 -19.51 18.77
N LEU A 164 14.34 -18.32 18.77
CA LEU A 164 13.18 -18.02 19.60
C LEU A 164 11.90 -18.68 19.04
N PRO A 165 10.88 -18.91 19.89
CA PRO A 165 9.55 -19.31 19.45
C PRO A 165 8.97 -18.37 18.38
N ILE A 166 8.06 -18.90 17.56
CA ILE A 166 7.53 -18.20 16.37
C ILE A 166 6.84 -16.88 16.72
N GLU A 167 6.30 -16.76 17.93
CA GLU A 167 5.66 -15.55 18.43
C GLU A 167 6.65 -14.37 18.49
N HIS A 168 7.94 -14.64 18.58
CA HIS A 168 8.98 -13.61 18.57
C HIS A 168 9.47 -13.25 17.16
N ASN A 169 8.94 -13.86 16.10
CA ASN A 169 9.21 -13.41 14.73
C ASN A 169 8.68 -11.99 14.50
N ASN A 170 9.22 -11.31 13.49
CA ASN A 170 8.97 -9.88 13.29
C ASN A 170 7.49 -9.53 13.09
N ALA A 171 6.76 -10.27 12.23
CA ALA A 171 5.36 -9.97 11.97
C ALA A 171 4.46 -10.46 13.11
N HIS A 172 4.79 -11.60 13.76
CA HIS A 172 4.08 -12.05 14.96
C HIS A 172 4.19 -11.03 16.11
N ALA A 173 5.38 -10.47 16.34
CA ALA A 173 5.59 -9.43 17.34
C ALA A 173 4.82 -8.15 17.02
N ALA A 174 4.77 -7.74 15.75
CA ALA A 174 3.98 -6.59 15.31
C ALA A 174 2.46 -6.80 15.52
N ILE A 175 1.92 -7.97 15.14
CA ILE A 175 0.52 -8.33 15.39
C ILE A 175 0.23 -8.31 16.89
N ARG A 176 1.11 -8.88 17.72
CA ARG A 176 0.94 -8.89 19.17
C ARG A 176 0.94 -7.47 19.74
N GLY A 177 1.86 -6.62 19.30
CA GLY A 177 1.91 -5.21 19.71
C GLY A 177 0.64 -4.45 19.33
N PHE A 178 0.12 -4.67 18.12
CA PHE A 178 -1.15 -4.11 17.66
C PHE A 178 -2.36 -4.64 18.45
N ALA A 179 -2.43 -5.95 18.68
CA ALA A 179 -3.52 -6.57 19.41
C ALA A 179 -3.56 -6.07 20.87
N LYS A 180 -2.40 -5.92 21.51
CA LYS A 180 -2.28 -5.42 22.89
C LYS A 180 -2.41 -3.90 23.02
N SER A 181 -2.43 -3.14 21.93
CA SER A 181 -2.58 -1.68 22.00
C SER A 181 -4.00 -1.26 22.35
N ASN A 182 -4.16 -0.01 22.82
CA ASN A 182 -5.46 0.57 23.14
C ASN A 182 -6.28 0.98 21.89
N LEU A 183 -5.69 0.85 20.71
CA LEU A 183 -6.18 1.40 19.45
C LEU A 183 -7.38 0.63 18.90
N ASN A 184 -8.46 1.33 18.51
CA ASN A 184 -9.58 0.73 17.78
C ASN A 184 -9.37 0.96 16.28
N SER A 185 -8.92 -0.07 15.56
CA SER A 185 -8.27 0.12 14.26
C SER A 185 -8.25 -1.15 13.42
N SER A 186 -7.88 -1.02 12.14
CA SER A 186 -7.68 -2.13 11.23
C SER A 186 -6.19 -2.45 11.03
N ILE A 187 -5.87 -3.73 10.95
CA ILE A 187 -4.60 -4.23 10.42
C ILE A 187 -4.76 -4.63 8.96
N ILE A 188 -3.99 -3.99 8.09
CA ILE A 188 -3.88 -4.30 6.66
C ILE A 188 -2.81 -5.36 6.49
N LEU A 189 -3.20 -6.53 5.99
CA LEU A 189 -2.32 -7.64 5.66
C LEU A 189 -1.97 -7.57 4.18
N SER A 190 -0.69 -7.38 3.89
CA SER A 190 -0.16 -7.28 2.53
C SER A 190 0.86 -8.37 2.21
N ALA A 191 1.19 -8.52 0.92
CA ALA A 191 2.17 -9.49 0.41
C ALA A 191 1.77 -10.98 0.51
N GLY A 192 0.48 -11.27 0.55
CA GLY A 192 -0.07 -12.63 0.38
C GLY A 192 -0.43 -13.36 1.68
N LEU A 193 -0.90 -14.60 1.54
CA LEU A 193 -1.36 -15.44 2.64
C LEU A 193 -0.19 -16.00 3.47
N ASN A 194 -0.22 -15.80 4.79
CA ASN A 194 0.64 -16.50 5.75
C ASN A 194 -0.23 -17.24 6.78
N PRO A 195 -0.47 -18.56 6.61
CA PRO A 195 -1.38 -19.31 7.48
C PRO A 195 -0.97 -19.32 8.96
N ARG A 196 0.33 -19.21 9.25
CA ARG A 196 0.85 -19.20 10.63
C ARG A 196 0.48 -17.89 11.34
N LEU A 197 0.76 -16.75 10.69
CA LEU A 197 0.36 -15.43 11.20
C LEU A 197 -1.16 -15.32 11.36
N TYR A 198 -1.91 -15.78 10.37
CA TYR A 198 -3.38 -15.67 10.39
C TYR A 198 -3.98 -16.54 11.49
N SER A 199 -3.37 -17.70 11.77
CA SER A 199 -3.74 -18.54 12.91
C SER A 199 -3.36 -17.91 14.24
N TYR A 200 -2.24 -17.20 14.31
CA TYR A 200 -1.81 -16.54 15.53
C TYR A 200 -2.78 -15.42 15.98
N MET A 201 -3.47 -14.76 15.04
CA MET A 201 -4.48 -13.74 15.35
C MET A 201 -5.67 -14.28 16.16
N GLU A 202 -5.94 -15.58 16.09
CA GLU A 202 -6.98 -16.29 16.83
C GLU A 202 -6.77 -16.23 18.36
N ASN A 203 -5.54 -15.94 18.80
CA ASN A 203 -5.18 -15.87 20.22
C ASN A 203 -5.58 -14.53 20.89
N PHE A 204 -6.14 -13.57 20.15
CA PHE A 204 -6.45 -12.25 20.69
C PHE A 204 -7.95 -11.96 20.61
N GLU A 205 -8.56 -11.73 21.77
CA GLU A 205 -9.99 -11.49 21.93
C GLU A 205 -10.51 -10.30 21.12
N ASP A 206 -9.69 -9.26 20.96
CA ASP A 206 -10.12 -8.03 20.29
C ASP A 206 -10.38 -8.17 18.77
N PHE A 207 -10.03 -9.30 18.14
CA PHE A 207 -10.41 -9.62 16.75
C PHE A 207 -11.77 -10.32 16.63
N TYR A 208 -12.39 -10.72 17.75
CA TYR A 208 -13.73 -11.28 17.80
C TYR A 208 -14.78 -10.17 17.94
N PRO A 209 -16.04 -10.41 17.51
CA PRO A 209 -17.09 -9.43 17.68
C PRO A 209 -17.47 -9.27 19.16
N ASP A 210 -17.79 -8.04 19.56
CA ASP A 210 -18.47 -7.76 20.83
C ASP A 210 -19.98 -8.03 20.76
N ALA A 211 -20.70 -7.74 21.85
CA ALA A 211 -22.15 -7.96 21.95
C ALA A 211 -22.93 -7.14 20.92
N GLU A 212 -22.40 -5.97 20.53
CA GLU A 212 -22.96 -5.08 19.53
C GLU A 212 -22.47 -5.40 18.10
N SER A 213 -21.80 -6.54 17.91
CA SER A 213 -21.23 -6.99 16.63
C SER A 213 -20.15 -6.06 16.05
N ASN A 214 -19.51 -5.24 16.90
CA ASN A 214 -18.37 -4.43 16.53
C ASN A 214 -17.06 -5.18 16.75
N PHE A 215 -16.04 -4.74 16.03
CA PHE A 215 -14.69 -5.28 16.12
C PHE A 215 -13.75 -4.17 16.57
N ARG A 216 -13.05 -4.43 17.68
CA ARG A 216 -12.04 -3.51 18.18
C ARG A 216 -10.80 -3.51 17.28
N LYS A 217 -10.37 -4.71 16.85
CA LYS A 217 -9.30 -4.91 15.88
C LYS A 217 -9.90 -5.52 14.62
N LYS A 218 -9.83 -4.79 13.51
CA LYS A 218 -10.37 -5.20 12.21
C LYS A 218 -9.29 -5.79 11.33
N ILE A 219 -9.68 -6.68 10.42
CA ILE A 219 -8.78 -7.29 9.45
C ILE A 219 -9.11 -6.74 8.07
N VAL A 220 -8.10 -6.17 7.41
CA VAL A 220 -8.16 -5.73 6.00
C VAL A 220 -7.19 -6.59 5.20
N ILE A 221 -7.63 -7.10 4.05
CA ILE A 221 -6.77 -7.90 3.17
C ILE A 221 -6.56 -7.15 1.86
N LYS A 222 -5.29 -6.94 1.50
CA LYS A 222 -4.92 -6.49 0.16
C LYS A 222 -4.98 -7.65 -0.82
N VAL A 223 -5.73 -7.47 -1.91
CA VAL A 223 -6.01 -8.52 -2.89
C VAL A 223 -5.86 -8.00 -4.31
N SER A 224 -5.40 -8.88 -5.20
CA SER A 224 -5.26 -8.63 -6.64
C SER A 224 -6.38 -9.22 -7.47
N ASP A 225 -7.23 -10.08 -6.89
CA ASP A 225 -8.30 -10.79 -7.61
C ASP A 225 -9.36 -11.34 -6.62
N PHE A 226 -10.53 -11.68 -7.16
CA PHE A 226 -11.67 -12.20 -6.38
C PHE A 226 -11.38 -13.56 -5.74
N ARG A 227 -10.63 -14.43 -6.43
CA ARG A 227 -10.32 -15.78 -5.94
C ARG A 227 -9.47 -15.72 -4.67
N SER A 228 -8.46 -14.86 -4.64
CA SER A 228 -7.61 -14.60 -3.49
C SER A 228 -8.42 -14.05 -2.31
N ALA A 229 -9.33 -13.11 -2.55
CA ALA A 229 -10.25 -12.61 -1.53
C ALA A 229 -11.10 -13.73 -0.93
N LEU A 230 -11.72 -14.57 -1.76
CA LEU A 230 -12.55 -15.67 -1.30
C LEU A 230 -11.77 -16.71 -0.49
N ILE A 231 -10.55 -17.07 -0.94
CA ILE A 231 -9.70 -18.05 -0.24
C ILE A 231 -9.29 -17.52 1.14
N GLN A 232 -8.79 -16.28 1.20
CA GLN A 232 -8.32 -15.70 2.46
C GLN A 232 -9.48 -15.38 3.41
N GLY A 233 -10.62 -14.90 2.88
CA GLY A 233 -11.85 -14.72 3.64
C GLY A 233 -12.34 -16.02 4.29
N LYS A 234 -12.37 -17.12 3.52
CA LYS A 234 -12.73 -18.45 4.05
C LYS A 234 -11.74 -18.91 5.13
N PHE A 235 -10.47 -18.57 4.99
CA PHE A 235 -9.45 -18.92 5.98
C PHE A 235 -9.72 -18.24 7.33
N PHE A 236 -9.93 -16.92 7.35
CA PHE A 236 -10.26 -16.19 8.58
C PHE A 236 -11.61 -16.59 9.17
N ALA A 237 -12.63 -16.75 8.32
CA ALA A 237 -13.96 -17.15 8.78
C ALA A 237 -13.93 -18.50 9.51
N LYS A 238 -13.16 -19.48 9.03
CA LYS A 238 -12.98 -20.78 9.71
C LYS A 238 -12.38 -20.66 11.12
N LYS A 239 -11.70 -19.55 11.41
CA LYS A 239 -11.10 -19.24 12.72
C LYS A 239 -12.01 -18.42 13.62
N GLY A 240 -13.22 -18.08 13.15
CA GLY A 240 -14.12 -17.15 13.82
C GLY A 240 -13.60 -15.71 13.78
N LEU A 241 -12.78 -15.36 12.78
CA LEU A 241 -12.28 -14.00 12.55
C LEU A 241 -12.93 -13.40 11.30
N TRP A 242 -13.16 -12.08 11.31
CA TRP A 242 -13.88 -11.39 10.25
C TRP A 242 -12.96 -10.49 9.42
N VAL A 243 -13.04 -10.62 8.09
CA VAL A 243 -12.40 -9.68 7.16
C VAL A 243 -13.36 -8.51 6.94
N SER A 244 -13.02 -7.36 7.51
CA SER A 244 -13.85 -6.15 7.47
C SER A 244 -13.70 -5.38 6.15
N GLU A 245 -12.60 -5.57 5.43
CA GLU A 245 -12.34 -4.89 4.16
C GLU A 245 -11.47 -5.75 3.23
N TYR A 246 -11.87 -5.81 1.95
CA TYR A 246 -11.03 -6.27 0.85
C TYR A 246 -10.55 -5.05 0.06
N ARG A 247 -9.24 -4.80 0.10
CA ARG A 247 -8.60 -3.68 -0.60
C ARG A 247 -8.04 -4.17 -1.92
N VAL A 248 -8.79 -3.97 -2.98
CA VAL A 248 -8.42 -4.35 -4.35
C VAL A 248 -7.37 -3.37 -4.86
N GLU A 249 -6.24 -3.90 -5.35
CA GLU A 249 -5.15 -3.07 -5.86
C GLU A 249 -4.72 -3.47 -7.26
N SER A 250 -4.35 -2.47 -8.06
CA SER A 250 -3.71 -2.68 -9.35
C SER A 250 -2.42 -3.51 -9.18
N GLY A 251 -2.25 -4.51 -10.04
CA GLY A 251 -1.05 -5.37 -9.99
C GLY A 251 0.24 -4.63 -10.36
N LEU A 252 0.15 -3.60 -11.22
CA LEU A 252 1.32 -2.89 -11.75
C LEU A 252 1.30 -1.38 -11.51
N ASN A 253 0.13 -0.73 -11.47
CA ASN A 253 0.01 0.75 -11.41
C ASN A 253 -0.05 1.30 -9.96
N CYS A 254 0.46 0.56 -8.99
CA CYS A 254 0.59 1.00 -7.58
C CYS A 254 2.03 1.43 -7.25
N GLY A 255 2.21 2.24 -6.20
CA GLY A 255 3.55 2.42 -5.63
C GLY A 255 4.02 1.18 -4.86
N GLY A 256 5.33 1.04 -4.70
CA GLY A 256 5.92 -0.10 -4.00
C GLY A 256 5.89 -1.39 -4.82
N HIS A 257 5.77 -2.52 -4.12
CA HIS A 257 5.80 -3.84 -4.75
C HIS A 257 4.69 -4.00 -5.78
N ALA A 258 5.07 -4.51 -6.95
CA ALA A 258 4.21 -4.83 -8.05
C ALA A 258 4.03 -6.35 -8.13
N PHE A 259 2.78 -6.76 -8.27
CA PHE A 259 2.35 -8.15 -8.36
C PHE A 259 1.57 -8.31 -9.67
N PRO A 260 2.26 -8.42 -10.82
CA PRO A 260 1.57 -8.68 -12.08
C PRO A 260 0.75 -9.95 -11.94
N THR A 261 -0.55 -9.84 -12.20
CA THR A 261 -1.43 -11.01 -12.33
C THR A 261 -1.10 -11.74 -13.64
N ASP A 262 -1.80 -12.83 -13.92
CA ASP A 262 -1.70 -13.55 -15.20
C ASP A 262 -2.38 -12.80 -16.36
N GLY A 263 -2.29 -11.47 -16.40
CA GLY A 263 -2.90 -10.59 -17.41
C GLY A 263 -4.29 -10.06 -17.06
N TYR A 264 -4.79 -10.32 -15.86
CA TYR A 264 -6.06 -9.74 -15.38
C TYR A 264 -5.89 -8.25 -15.04
N LEU A 265 -6.60 -7.40 -15.77
CA LEU A 265 -6.62 -5.95 -15.58
C LEU A 265 -7.59 -5.55 -14.45
N LEU A 266 -7.36 -4.38 -13.84
CA LEU A 266 -8.09 -3.92 -12.66
C LEU A 266 -9.59 -3.76 -12.89
N GLY A 267 -10.03 -3.22 -14.04
CA GLY A 267 -11.48 -3.02 -14.28
C GLY A 267 -12.28 -4.32 -14.27
N PRO A 268 -11.90 -5.36 -15.04
CA PRO A 268 -12.53 -6.68 -14.96
C PRO A 268 -12.55 -7.26 -13.55
N ILE A 269 -11.46 -7.09 -12.78
CA ILE A 269 -11.39 -7.53 -11.38
C ILE A 269 -12.44 -6.80 -10.53
N LEU A 270 -12.52 -5.47 -10.64
CA LEU A 270 -13.50 -4.65 -9.91
C LEU A 270 -14.94 -4.98 -10.30
N GLU A 271 -15.20 -5.27 -11.58
CA GLU A 271 -16.52 -5.70 -12.05
C GLU A 271 -16.91 -7.05 -11.42
N GLU A 272 -15.97 -7.99 -11.32
CA GLU A 272 -16.22 -9.26 -10.64
C GLU A 272 -16.56 -9.05 -9.16
N PHE A 273 -15.81 -8.18 -8.46
CA PHE A 273 -16.11 -7.82 -7.06
C PHE A 273 -17.48 -7.16 -6.91
N LYS A 274 -17.86 -6.26 -7.82
CA LYS A 274 -19.17 -5.60 -7.83
C LYS A 274 -20.30 -6.62 -7.99
N ILE A 275 -20.20 -7.50 -8.99
CA ILE A 275 -21.23 -8.51 -9.30
C ILE A 275 -21.33 -9.55 -8.17
N LYS A 276 -20.20 -10.05 -7.68
CA LYS A 276 -20.15 -11.16 -6.70
C LYS A 276 -20.03 -10.68 -5.25
N ARG A 277 -20.28 -9.40 -4.97
CA ARG A 277 -20.16 -8.83 -3.61
C ARG A 277 -21.01 -9.56 -2.59
N ALA A 278 -22.28 -9.84 -2.93
CA ALA A 278 -23.22 -10.56 -2.08
C ALA A 278 -22.78 -12.01 -1.86
N ASP A 279 -22.40 -12.72 -2.92
CA ASP A 279 -21.93 -14.11 -2.85
C ASP A 279 -20.69 -14.26 -1.96
N LEU A 280 -19.71 -13.36 -2.12
CA LEU A 280 -18.52 -13.31 -1.28
C LEU A 280 -18.95 -13.17 0.19
N PHE A 281 -19.76 -12.17 0.47
CA PHE A 281 -20.22 -11.86 1.82
C PHE A 281 -20.96 -13.03 2.48
N GLU A 282 -22.00 -13.56 1.83
CA GLU A 282 -22.82 -14.65 2.37
C GLU A 282 -22.01 -15.93 2.60
N THR A 283 -21.11 -16.24 1.67
CA THR A 283 -20.20 -17.38 1.78
C THR A 283 -19.31 -17.26 3.01
N ILE A 284 -18.69 -16.09 3.22
CA ILE A 284 -17.79 -15.87 4.37
C ILE A 284 -18.58 -15.85 5.67
N TYR A 285 -19.71 -15.15 5.73
CA TYR A 285 -20.53 -15.04 6.94
C TYR A 285 -21.09 -16.38 7.42
N SER A 286 -21.55 -17.24 6.50
CA SER A 286 -22.03 -18.59 6.83
C SER A 286 -20.97 -19.43 7.53
N ILE A 287 -19.71 -19.35 7.07
CA ILE A 287 -18.58 -20.05 7.67
C ILE A 287 -18.22 -19.42 9.03
N PHE A 288 -18.19 -18.09 9.09
CA PHE A 288 -17.84 -17.33 10.28
C PHE A 288 -18.78 -17.63 11.46
N LYS A 289 -20.11 -17.62 11.23
CA LYS A 289 -21.10 -17.97 12.26
C LYS A 289 -20.90 -19.37 12.83
N LYS A 290 -20.68 -20.36 11.95
CA LYS A 290 -20.44 -21.75 12.37
C LYS A 290 -19.18 -21.85 13.23
N ALA A 291 -18.11 -21.14 12.85
CA ALA A 291 -16.86 -21.13 13.60
C ALA A 291 -17.01 -20.45 14.98
N LEU A 292 -17.72 -19.31 15.06
CA LEU A 292 -17.99 -18.63 16.34
C LEU A 292 -18.81 -19.50 17.29
N ALA A 293 -19.90 -20.11 16.78
CA ALA A 293 -20.74 -21.00 17.57
C ALA A 293 -19.97 -22.21 18.11
N ALA A 294 -19.14 -22.84 17.26
CA ALA A 294 -18.28 -23.96 17.67
C ALA A 294 -17.23 -23.57 18.72
N LYS A 295 -16.86 -22.29 18.79
CA LYS A 295 -15.90 -21.74 19.75
C LYS A 295 -16.55 -21.17 21.02
N GLY A 296 -17.87 -21.20 21.13
CA GLY A 296 -18.61 -20.56 22.23
C GLY A 296 -18.43 -19.04 22.27
N LYS A 297 -18.16 -18.41 21.12
CA LYS A 297 -18.06 -16.95 20.99
C LYS A 297 -19.44 -16.34 20.66
N ILE A 298 -19.57 -15.04 20.91
CA ILE A 298 -20.77 -14.27 20.52
C ILE A 298 -20.93 -14.37 19.01
N VAL A 299 -22.15 -14.73 18.57
CA VAL A 299 -22.51 -14.79 17.16
C VAL A 299 -23.31 -13.52 16.85
N PRO A 300 -22.82 -12.63 15.97
CA PRO A 300 -23.55 -11.45 15.54
C PRO A 300 -24.94 -11.79 14.99
N GLU A 301 -25.99 -11.23 15.61
CA GLU A 301 -27.36 -11.31 15.10
C GLU A 301 -27.50 -10.52 13.79
N ASN A 302 -26.81 -9.39 13.72
CA ASN A 302 -26.73 -8.56 12.53
C ASN A 302 -25.50 -8.90 11.67
N PHE A 303 -25.62 -8.59 10.39
CA PHE A 303 -24.54 -8.74 9.43
C PHE A 303 -23.41 -7.75 9.74
N PRO A 304 -22.17 -8.23 9.99
CA PRO A 304 -21.04 -7.34 10.18
C PRO A 304 -20.72 -6.63 8.86
N GLU A 305 -20.32 -5.37 8.93
CA GLU A 305 -19.98 -4.57 7.75
C GLU A 305 -18.78 -5.19 7.00
N MET A 306 -18.85 -5.22 5.67
CA MET A 306 -17.77 -5.66 4.78
C MET A 306 -17.59 -4.65 3.65
N LYS A 307 -16.39 -4.06 3.59
CA LYS A 307 -16.03 -3.05 2.60
C LYS A 307 -15.23 -3.65 1.45
N ILE A 308 -15.40 -3.07 0.28
CA ILE A 308 -14.56 -3.27 -0.90
C ILE A 308 -14.00 -1.90 -1.27
N THR A 309 -12.68 -1.75 -1.20
CA THR A 309 -11.99 -0.50 -1.56
C THR A 309 -11.07 -0.75 -2.75
N ALA A 310 -10.74 0.30 -3.49
CA ALA A 310 -9.88 0.20 -4.68
C ALA A 310 -8.71 1.18 -4.60
N GLN A 311 -7.57 0.81 -5.16
CA GLN A 311 -6.41 1.68 -5.28
C GLN A 311 -5.51 1.28 -6.46
N GLY A 312 -4.71 2.25 -6.92
CA GLY A 312 -3.74 2.06 -8.00
C GLY A 312 -3.98 3.04 -9.14
N GLY A 313 -2.97 3.83 -9.47
CA GLY A 313 -2.99 4.74 -10.62
C GLY A 313 -3.89 5.97 -10.51
N VAL A 314 -4.84 6.02 -9.57
CA VAL A 314 -5.83 7.11 -9.44
C VAL A 314 -5.14 8.46 -9.33
N GLY A 315 -5.52 9.39 -10.21
CA GLY A 315 -4.90 10.69 -10.32
C GLY A 315 -5.85 11.84 -10.63
N THR A 316 -7.14 11.60 -10.91
CA THR A 316 -8.14 12.67 -11.11
C THR A 316 -9.40 12.46 -10.27
N SER A 317 -10.16 13.54 -10.08
CA SER A 317 -11.49 13.48 -9.46
C SER A 317 -12.47 12.63 -10.28
N ALA A 318 -12.41 12.69 -11.62
CA ALA A 318 -13.22 11.86 -12.50
C ALA A 318 -12.95 10.37 -12.31
N GLU A 319 -11.68 9.96 -12.23
CA GLU A 319 -11.32 8.55 -11.94
C GLU A 319 -11.77 8.13 -10.54
N HIS A 320 -11.60 8.99 -9.54
CA HIS A 320 -12.06 8.72 -8.18
C HIS A 320 -13.57 8.48 -8.12
N ASN A 321 -14.35 9.40 -8.68
CA ASN A 321 -15.81 9.29 -8.69
C ASN A 321 -16.27 8.09 -9.53
N PHE A 322 -15.60 7.82 -10.66
CA PHE A 322 -15.91 6.66 -11.48
C PHE A 322 -15.73 5.34 -10.71
N LEU A 323 -14.67 5.20 -9.90
CA LEU A 323 -14.48 4.02 -9.05
C LEU A 323 -15.62 3.85 -8.03
N ILE A 324 -16.02 4.94 -7.37
CA ILE A 324 -17.11 4.92 -6.40
C ILE A 324 -18.46 4.57 -7.07
N GLU A 325 -18.79 5.22 -8.18
CA GLU A 325 -20.12 5.14 -8.80
C GLU A 325 -20.29 3.90 -9.67
N ASN A 326 -19.30 3.57 -10.52
CA ASN A 326 -19.43 2.45 -11.45
C ASN A 326 -19.20 1.10 -10.76
N TYR A 327 -18.22 1.02 -9.85
CA TYR A 327 -17.84 -0.23 -9.18
C TYR A 327 -18.39 -0.37 -7.76
N ASN A 328 -19.09 0.64 -7.24
CA ASN A 328 -19.64 0.65 -5.88
C ASN A 328 -18.59 0.38 -4.80
N VAL A 329 -17.36 0.88 -4.97
CA VAL A 329 -16.32 0.75 -3.94
C VAL A 329 -16.57 1.74 -2.81
N ASP A 330 -16.31 1.33 -1.58
CA ASP A 330 -16.61 2.14 -0.38
C ASP A 330 -15.61 3.28 -0.15
N SER A 331 -14.40 3.15 -0.70
CA SER A 331 -13.36 4.18 -0.64
C SER A 331 -12.27 3.92 -1.67
N VAL A 332 -11.56 4.99 -2.05
CA VAL A 332 -10.43 4.95 -2.98
C VAL A 332 -9.12 5.34 -2.30
N GLY A 333 -8.09 4.53 -2.44
CA GLY A 333 -6.76 4.80 -1.89
C GLY A 333 -5.93 5.71 -2.79
N TRP A 334 -5.46 6.84 -2.25
CA TRP A 334 -4.56 7.78 -2.93
C TRP A 334 -3.16 7.70 -2.30
N GLY A 335 -2.23 7.02 -2.99
CA GLY A 335 -0.86 6.78 -2.51
C GLY A 335 0.12 7.85 -2.94
N SER A 336 0.88 7.58 -4.01
CA SER A 336 2.03 8.39 -4.44
C SER A 336 1.82 9.90 -4.45
N PRO A 337 0.68 10.47 -4.89
CA PRO A 337 0.47 11.92 -4.85
C PRO A 337 0.64 12.52 -3.43
N PHE A 338 0.26 11.79 -2.38
CA PHE A 338 0.44 12.25 -1.00
C PHE A 338 1.90 12.30 -0.54
N LEU A 339 2.85 11.66 -1.25
CA LEU A 339 4.28 11.85 -0.98
C LEU A 339 4.73 13.29 -1.23
N LEU A 340 3.98 14.07 -2.02
CA LEU A 340 4.22 15.48 -2.28
C LEU A 340 3.50 16.42 -1.30
N VAL A 341 2.92 15.87 -0.22
CA VAL A 341 2.11 16.61 0.76
C VAL A 341 2.74 16.50 2.17
N PRO A 342 3.63 17.41 2.57
CA PRO A 342 4.35 17.33 3.86
C PRO A 342 3.46 17.45 5.10
N GLU A 343 2.28 18.04 4.93
CA GLU A 343 1.22 18.08 5.95
C GLU A 343 0.60 16.70 6.21
N ALA A 344 0.80 15.72 5.32
CA ALA A 344 0.27 14.36 5.46
C ALA A 344 1.37 13.30 5.56
N THR A 345 2.50 13.45 4.87
CA THR A 345 3.58 12.46 4.82
C THR A 345 4.89 13.03 5.33
N THR A 346 5.85 12.15 5.63
CA THR A 346 7.17 12.54 6.13
C THR A 346 8.23 12.13 5.12
N VAL A 347 8.53 13.06 4.22
CA VAL A 347 9.52 12.93 3.14
C VAL A 347 10.55 14.04 3.34
N ASP A 348 11.83 13.68 3.35
CA ASP A 348 12.95 14.64 3.42
C ASP A 348 13.04 15.50 2.15
N ASP A 349 13.65 16.69 2.27
CA ASP A 349 13.67 17.68 1.19
C ASP A 349 14.32 17.18 -0.11
N SER A 350 15.38 16.37 0.00
CA SER A 350 16.08 15.85 -1.19
C SER A 350 15.20 14.85 -1.96
N THR A 351 14.50 13.99 -1.23
CA THR A 351 13.56 13.03 -1.81
C THR A 351 12.30 13.73 -2.34
N MET A 352 11.79 14.74 -1.63
CA MET A 352 10.68 15.58 -2.09
C MET A 352 11.01 16.23 -3.45
N LYS A 353 12.23 16.77 -3.59
CA LYS A 353 12.70 17.37 -4.84
C LYS A 353 12.82 16.35 -5.97
N LEU A 354 13.36 15.16 -5.67
CA LEU A 354 13.43 14.06 -6.63
C LEU A 354 12.03 13.66 -7.16
N LEU A 355 11.05 13.56 -6.27
CA LEU A 355 9.67 13.22 -6.65
C LEU A 355 8.99 14.34 -7.44
N SER A 356 9.21 15.60 -7.05
CA SER A 356 8.56 16.76 -7.71
C SER A 356 9.02 16.97 -9.15
N ASP A 357 10.23 16.51 -9.45
CA ASP A 357 10.89 16.67 -10.75
C ASP A 357 10.75 15.40 -11.63
N ALA A 358 10.13 14.34 -11.10
CA ALA A 358 10.04 13.05 -11.77
C ALA A 358 9.19 13.13 -13.05
N THR A 359 9.68 12.49 -14.11
CA THR A 359 8.95 12.31 -15.38
C THR A 359 8.65 10.82 -15.61
N GLU A 360 7.92 10.49 -16.70
CA GLU A 360 7.67 9.09 -17.04
C GLU A 360 8.97 8.29 -17.25
N ASP A 361 10.00 8.91 -17.81
CA ASP A 361 11.27 8.26 -18.14
C ASP A 361 12.11 7.95 -16.88
N ASP A 362 11.80 8.60 -15.76
CA ASP A 362 12.47 8.35 -14.47
C ASP A 362 11.89 7.15 -13.72
N LEU A 363 10.67 6.73 -14.08
CA LEU A 363 9.92 5.69 -13.38
C LEU A 363 10.01 4.37 -14.11
N TYR A 364 10.28 3.30 -13.37
CA TYR A 364 10.47 1.98 -13.97
C TYR A 364 10.15 0.85 -13.00
N LEU A 365 9.86 -0.32 -13.57
CA LEU A 365 9.66 -1.55 -12.81
C LEU A 365 11.02 -2.21 -12.51
N SER A 366 11.40 -2.21 -11.24
CA SER A 366 12.74 -2.60 -10.79
C SER A 366 12.80 -4.02 -10.21
N ASN A 367 13.92 -4.71 -10.42
CA ASN A 367 14.28 -5.97 -9.77
C ASN A 367 15.09 -5.78 -8.47
N ALA A 368 15.30 -4.54 -8.01
CA ALA A 368 16.21 -4.23 -6.90
C ALA A 368 15.75 -4.77 -5.53
N SER A 369 14.54 -5.34 -5.40
CA SER A 369 14.00 -5.75 -4.12
C SER A 369 14.74 -6.98 -3.62
N PRO A 370 15.20 -7.00 -2.36
CA PRO A 370 15.79 -8.19 -1.77
C PRO A 370 14.83 -9.38 -1.68
N LEU A 371 13.52 -9.13 -1.81
CA LEU A 371 12.47 -10.16 -1.76
C LEU A 371 12.28 -10.91 -3.08
N GLY A 372 12.97 -10.51 -4.16
CA GLY A 372 12.76 -11.08 -5.49
C GLY A 372 11.40 -10.73 -6.10
N ILE A 373 10.76 -9.67 -5.59
CA ILE A 373 9.47 -9.16 -6.07
C ILE A 373 9.73 -7.84 -6.79
N LEU A 374 9.13 -7.65 -7.96
CA LEU A 374 9.21 -6.40 -8.70
C LEU A 374 8.61 -5.25 -7.89
N PHE A 375 9.08 -4.04 -8.10
CA PHE A 375 8.47 -2.85 -7.50
C PHE A 375 8.68 -1.62 -8.37
N ASN A 376 7.73 -0.69 -8.35
CA ASN A 376 7.88 0.59 -9.02
C ASN A 376 8.94 1.42 -8.30
N ASN A 377 9.90 1.92 -9.07
CA ASN A 377 11.05 2.65 -8.55
C ASN A 377 11.30 3.91 -9.38
N ILE A 378 12.06 4.83 -8.80
CA ILE A 378 12.52 6.06 -9.46
C ILE A 378 14.04 5.99 -9.63
N LYS A 379 14.52 6.42 -10.80
CA LYS A 379 15.96 6.55 -11.06
C LYS A 379 16.58 7.58 -10.13
N SER A 380 17.87 7.43 -9.85
CA SER A 380 18.66 8.41 -9.09
C SER A 380 18.18 8.64 -7.65
N SER A 381 17.44 7.70 -7.05
CA SER A 381 17.25 7.70 -5.60
C SER A 381 18.61 7.63 -4.90
N SER A 382 18.76 8.32 -3.77
CA SER A 382 20.08 8.40 -3.12
C SER A 382 20.59 7.03 -2.65
N LYS A 383 19.70 6.07 -2.40
CA LYS A 383 20.09 4.68 -2.13
C LYS A 383 20.58 3.92 -3.36
N ASP A 384 20.00 4.17 -4.51
CA ASP A 384 20.46 3.61 -5.77
C ASP A 384 21.86 4.15 -6.14
N VAL A 385 22.07 5.45 -5.95
CA VAL A 385 23.40 6.10 -6.12
C VAL A 385 24.44 5.47 -5.18
N GLU A 386 24.13 5.37 -3.88
CA GLU A 386 25.01 4.73 -2.89
C GLU A 386 25.35 3.28 -3.28
N ARG A 387 24.35 2.51 -3.74
CA ARG A 387 24.54 1.12 -4.19
C ARG A 387 25.56 1.04 -5.35
N ILE A 388 25.44 1.93 -6.33
CA ILE A 388 26.34 1.98 -7.49
C ILE A 388 27.76 2.38 -7.06
N GLU A 389 27.92 3.36 -6.17
CA GLU A 389 29.22 3.80 -5.65
C GLU A 389 29.91 2.70 -4.83
N LEU A 390 29.16 1.99 -4.00
CA LEU A 390 29.64 0.82 -3.25
C LEU A 390 30.13 -0.29 -4.19
N ALA A 391 29.39 -0.57 -5.26
CA ALA A 391 29.82 -1.54 -6.26
C ALA A 391 31.10 -1.10 -6.99
N LYS A 392 31.21 0.18 -7.39
CA LYS A 392 32.41 0.74 -8.05
C LYS A 392 33.65 0.72 -7.15
N SER A 393 33.48 0.87 -5.84
CA SER A 393 34.56 0.81 -4.85
C SER A 393 34.94 -0.62 -4.42
N GLY A 394 34.39 -1.65 -5.06
CA GLY A 394 34.67 -3.06 -4.75
C GLY A 394 34.04 -3.54 -3.44
N LYS A 395 33.05 -2.82 -2.91
CA LYS A 395 32.34 -3.14 -1.65
C LYS A 395 30.82 -3.21 -1.88
N PRO A 396 30.33 -4.01 -2.84
CA PRO A 396 28.90 -4.02 -3.16
C PRO A 396 28.05 -4.51 -1.97
N GLY A 397 26.82 -4.02 -1.90
CA GLY A 397 25.83 -4.43 -0.90
C GLY A 397 25.93 -3.70 0.43
N SER A 398 24.95 -3.96 1.30
CA SER A 398 24.85 -3.39 2.65
C SER A 398 25.45 -4.31 3.71
N ALA A 399 26.02 -3.74 4.77
CA ALA A 399 26.40 -4.47 5.98
C ALA A 399 25.21 -5.17 6.69
N CYS A 400 23.97 -4.80 6.33
CA CYS A 400 22.72 -5.40 6.83
C CYS A 400 22.60 -5.41 8.37
N PRO A 401 22.70 -4.25 9.05
CA PRO A 401 22.67 -4.20 10.51
C PRO A 401 21.32 -4.64 11.09
N LYS A 402 20.22 -4.26 10.42
CA LYS A 402 18.84 -4.50 10.90
C LYS A 402 18.34 -5.91 10.67
N LYS A 403 18.91 -6.66 9.72
CA LYS A 403 18.71 -8.11 9.61
C LYS A 403 17.27 -8.61 9.32
N PHE A 404 16.30 -7.73 9.00
CA PHE A 404 14.89 -8.08 8.78
C PHE A 404 14.64 -8.93 7.52
N LEU A 405 15.36 -8.68 6.42
CA LEU A 405 15.10 -9.32 5.12
C LEU A 405 15.98 -10.56 4.85
N ARG A 406 16.37 -11.28 5.90
CA ARG A 406 17.23 -12.46 5.80
C ARG A 406 16.37 -13.72 5.57
N PHE A 407 15.98 -13.95 4.32
CA PHE A 407 15.12 -15.08 3.93
C PHE A 407 15.82 -16.12 3.07
N ASN A 408 16.96 -15.78 2.46
CA ASN A 408 17.65 -16.69 1.55
C ASN A 408 18.60 -17.61 2.33
N ASN A 409 18.39 -18.93 2.22
CA ASN A 409 19.15 -19.98 2.94
C ASN A 409 20.16 -20.72 2.07
N GLU A 410 20.47 -20.20 0.89
CA GLU A 410 21.39 -20.83 -0.08
C GLU A 410 22.76 -21.16 0.52
N TYR A 411 23.21 -20.33 1.47
CA TYR A 411 24.49 -20.47 2.18
C TYR A 411 24.33 -20.93 3.64
N GLY A 412 23.30 -21.71 3.94
CA GLY A 412 23.00 -22.20 5.28
C GLY A 412 22.24 -21.18 6.13
N LYS A 413 22.95 -20.29 6.84
CA LYS A 413 22.27 -19.27 7.68
C LYS A 413 21.56 -18.25 6.79
N PRO A 414 20.30 -17.87 7.09
CA PRO A 414 19.56 -16.92 6.27
C PRO A 414 20.32 -15.59 6.05
N LEU A 415 20.50 -15.21 4.79
CA LEU A 415 21.11 -13.94 4.36
C LEU A 415 20.12 -13.09 3.59
N CYS A 416 20.36 -11.78 3.59
CA CYS A 416 19.65 -10.83 2.74
C CYS A 416 20.40 -10.75 1.40
N THR A 417 19.67 -10.80 0.30
CA THR A 417 20.26 -10.75 -1.05
C THR A 417 20.90 -9.41 -1.39
N ALA A 418 20.54 -8.33 -0.69
CA ALA A 418 21.21 -7.04 -0.74
C ALA A 418 22.37 -6.89 0.26
N SER A 419 22.71 -7.94 1.03
CA SER A 419 23.84 -7.86 1.96
C SER A 419 25.17 -8.07 1.23
N SER A 420 26.21 -7.35 1.65
CA SER A 420 27.56 -7.52 1.09
C SER A 420 28.05 -8.96 1.22
N LYS A 421 27.69 -9.64 2.31
CA LYS A 421 28.01 -11.05 2.51
C LYS A 421 27.41 -11.94 1.42
N PHE A 422 26.11 -11.79 1.13
CA PHE A 422 25.46 -12.59 0.09
C PHE A 422 26.01 -12.26 -1.29
N ILE A 423 26.15 -10.98 -1.60
CA ILE A 423 26.65 -10.52 -2.90
C ILE A 423 28.06 -11.04 -3.15
N ASN A 424 28.99 -10.93 -2.19
CA ASN A 424 30.35 -11.42 -2.38
C ASN A 424 30.41 -12.93 -2.64
N LEU A 425 29.63 -13.73 -1.89
CA LEU A 425 29.55 -15.18 -2.13
C LEU A 425 29.07 -15.48 -3.55
N LYS A 426 28.03 -14.79 -4.01
CA LYS A 426 27.50 -14.93 -5.38
C LYS A 426 28.48 -14.48 -6.46
N LEU A 427 29.23 -13.42 -6.20
CA LEU A 427 30.23 -12.91 -7.12
C LEU A 427 31.44 -13.85 -7.22
N ASP A 428 31.81 -14.53 -6.14
CA ASP A 428 32.90 -15.52 -6.16
C ASP A 428 32.48 -16.76 -6.96
N GLU A 429 31.26 -17.27 -6.78
CA GLU A 429 30.70 -18.32 -7.64
C GLU A 429 30.70 -17.92 -9.13
N LEU A 430 30.28 -16.69 -9.43
CA LEU A 430 30.23 -16.20 -10.80
C LEU A 430 31.61 -16.14 -11.47
N LYS A 431 32.67 -15.84 -10.71
CA LYS A 431 34.05 -15.84 -11.22
C LYS A 431 34.52 -17.25 -11.56
N ASP A 432 34.12 -18.24 -10.76
CA ASP A 432 34.51 -19.64 -10.97
C ASP A 432 33.86 -20.25 -12.24
N GLU A 433 32.74 -19.68 -12.73
CA GLU A 433 32.07 -20.13 -13.95
C GLU A 433 32.83 -19.80 -15.26
N ASN A 434 33.86 -18.93 -15.24
CA ASN A 434 34.68 -18.57 -16.40
C ASN A 434 33.87 -18.18 -17.66
N LEU A 435 32.82 -17.38 -17.48
CA LEU A 435 31.90 -16.99 -18.55
C LEU A 435 32.50 -15.94 -19.51
N PRO A 436 32.02 -15.86 -20.77
CA PRO A 436 32.34 -14.74 -21.65
C PRO A 436 32.00 -13.38 -21.02
N GLU A 437 32.81 -12.35 -21.29
CA GLU A 437 32.72 -11.03 -20.65
C GLU A 437 31.31 -10.41 -20.68
N ALA A 438 30.60 -10.54 -21.81
CA ALA A 438 29.25 -10.01 -21.97
C ALA A 438 28.23 -10.70 -21.02
N GLU A 439 28.31 -12.02 -20.89
CA GLU A 439 27.43 -12.80 -20.01
C GLU A 439 27.82 -12.60 -18.53
N PHE A 440 29.12 -12.56 -18.23
CA PHE A 440 29.63 -12.24 -16.90
C PHE A 440 29.11 -10.87 -16.44
N SER A 441 29.25 -9.83 -17.28
CA SER A 441 28.81 -8.47 -16.96
C SER A 441 27.30 -8.39 -16.72
N LYS A 442 26.51 -9.10 -17.54
CA LYS A 442 25.06 -9.19 -17.37
C LYS A 442 24.67 -9.81 -16.03
N ARG A 443 25.28 -10.94 -15.66
CA ARG A 443 25.02 -11.62 -14.39
C ARG A 443 25.53 -10.84 -13.19
N TYR A 444 26.71 -10.23 -13.31
CA TYR A 444 27.29 -9.34 -12.30
C TYR A 444 26.30 -8.23 -11.92
N ASN A 445 25.80 -7.50 -12.93
CA ASN A 445 24.84 -6.42 -12.73
C ASN A 445 23.56 -6.90 -12.02
N LYS A 446 23.05 -8.09 -12.39
CA LYS A 446 21.87 -8.69 -11.74
C LYS A 446 22.11 -9.06 -10.25
N ILE A 447 23.34 -9.42 -9.88
CA ILE A 447 23.69 -9.72 -8.49
C ILE A 447 23.77 -8.43 -7.68
N ILE A 448 24.47 -7.41 -8.19
CA ILE A 448 24.69 -6.15 -7.46
C ILE A 448 23.48 -5.22 -7.46
N GLU A 449 22.43 -5.51 -8.23
CA GLU A 449 21.28 -4.62 -8.34
C GLU A 449 20.42 -4.55 -7.05
N LYS A 450 20.67 -5.40 -6.05
CA LYS A 450 19.81 -5.49 -4.85
C LYS A 450 20.06 -4.33 -3.89
N GLU A 451 19.00 -3.65 -3.48
CA GLU A 451 19.06 -2.45 -2.63
C GLU A 451 18.62 -2.74 -1.19
N CYS A 452 19.22 -2.05 -0.21
CA CYS A 452 18.87 -2.21 1.21
C CYS A 452 17.62 -1.42 1.61
N LEU A 453 16.45 -2.04 1.43
CA LEU A 453 15.15 -1.43 1.75
C LEU A 453 14.93 -1.13 3.25
N CYS A 454 15.47 -1.94 4.17
CA CYS A 454 15.28 -1.75 5.62
C CYS A 454 15.80 -0.41 6.13
N ASN A 455 16.90 0.05 5.54
CA ASN A 455 17.53 1.30 5.89
C ASN A 455 16.93 2.43 5.05
N GLY A 456 16.95 2.30 3.73
CA GLY A 456 16.57 3.41 2.85
C GLY A 456 15.09 3.81 2.97
N LEU A 457 14.16 2.88 3.21
CA LEU A 457 12.74 3.23 3.41
C LEU A 457 12.45 3.84 4.81
N ALA A 458 13.42 3.81 5.72
CA ALA A 458 13.31 4.37 7.07
C ALA A 458 14.01 5.73 7.19
N SER A 459 15.09 5.94 6.42
CA SER A 459 15.96 7.13 6.53
C SER A 459 15.22 8.45 6.39
N SER A 460 14.29 8.57 5.43
CA SER A 460 13.58 9.83 5.15
C SER A 460 12.86 10.38 6.38
N ALA A 461 12.14 9.52 7.12
CA ALA A 461 11.43 9.92 8.33
C ALA A 461 12.36 10.34 9.48
N LEU A 462 13.55 9.74 9.56
CA LEU A 462 14.55 10.11 10.55
C LEU A 462 15.22 11.45 10.20
N ILE A 463 15.57 11.64 8.92
CA ILE A 463 16.19 12.87 8.40
C ILE A 463 15.25 14.05 8.59
N ALA A 464 14.00 13.93 8.14
CA ALA A 464 13.00 15.00 8.23
C ALA A 464 12.71 15.45 9.67
N ASN A 465 12.90 14.57 10.65
CA ASN A 465 12.68 14.85 12.07
C ASN A 465 13.98 15.13 12.86
N GLY A 466 15.12 15.25 12.18
CA GLY A 466 16.42 15.54 12.81
C GLY A 466 16.89 14.46 13.79
N LEU A 467 16.54 13.18 13.54
CA LEU A 467 16.85 12.05 14.40
C LEU A 467 18.18 11.37 14.02
N ASP A 468 18.72 10.56 14.93
CA ASP A 468 19.95 9.80 14.67
C ASP A 468 19.76 8.78 13.54
N ILE A 469 20.65 8.87 12.54
CA ILE A 469 20.68 8.02 11.34
C ILE A 469 21.93 7.13 11.28
N LYS A 470 22.68 6.95 12.37
CA LYS A 470 23.94 6.18 12.34
C LYS A 470 23.77 4.74 11.84
N MET A 471 22.63 4.12 12.11
CA MET A 471 22.33 2.75 11.67
C MET A 471 21.79 2.69 10.23
N GLU A 472 20.93 3.64 9.88
CA GLU A 472 20.25 3.69 8.58
C GLU A 472 21.15 4.23 7.45
N GLY A 473 21.91 5.29 7.76
CA GLY A 473 22.63 6.11 6.79
C GLY A 473 21.74 7.20 6.17
N PRO A 474 22.34 8.17 5.46
CA PRO A 474 21.63 9.31 4.88
C PRO A 474 20.89 8.95 3.58
N ALA A 475 21.23 7.82 2.94
CA ALA A 475 20.66 7.43 1.66
C ALA A 475 19.24 6.85 1.81
N VAL A 476 18.33 7.29 0.95
CA VAL A 476 16.88 7.03 0.99
C VAL A 476 16.47 6.19 -0.22
N SER A 477 15.72 5.11 0.07
CA SER A 477 15.01 4.31 -0.93
C SER A 477 13.62 4.90 -1.07
N ILE A 478 13.09 4.99 -2.29
CA ILE A 478 11.69 5.37 -2.50
C ILE A 478 11.11 4.66 -3.72
N CYS A 479 9.85 4.26 -3.61
CA CYS A 479 9.17 3.42 -4.59
C CYS A 479 7.81 4.04 -4.98
N PRO A 480 7.78 5.23 -5.60
CA PRO A 480 6.53 5.86 -5.97
C PRO A 480 5.87 5.08 -7.12
N GLY A 481 4.54 5.11 -7.16
CA GLY A 481 3.79 4.60 -8.31
C GLY A 481 3.96 5.50 -9.54
N PRO A 482 3.74 4.97 -10.76
CA PRO A 482 3.97 5.68 -12.03
C PRO A 482 3.25 7.03 -12.14
N ASN A 483 2.14 7.18 -11.41
CA ASN A 483 1.31 8.38 -11.41
C ASN A 483 2.04 9.64 -10.92
N ILE A 484 3.16 9.50 -10.18
CA ILE A 484 3.91 10.65 -9.65
C ILE A 484 4.44 11.58 -10.77
N ALA A 485 4.70 11.03 -11.97
CA ALA A 485 5.20 11.80 -13.12
C ALA A 485 4.31 12.97 -13.55
N TYR A 486 3.03 12.94 -13.14
CA TYR A 486 2.04 13.93 -13.53
C TYR A 486 1.77 14.97 -12.43
N PHE A 487 2.50 14.94 -11.33
CA PHE A 487 2.41 15.88 -10.23
C PHE A 487 3.77 16.56 -10.03
N SER A 488 3.84 17.86 -10.33
CA SER A 488 5.08 18.64 -10.16
C SER A 488 4.94 19.64 -9.03
N GLY A 489 5.83 19.52 -8.04
CA GLY A 489 5.93 20.45 -6.91
C GLY A 489 5.56 19.83 -5.57
N LYS A 490 5.38 20.70 -4.58
CA LYS A 490 4.97 20.38 -3.22
C LYS A 490 3.61 21.02 -2.98
N PHE A 491 2.67 20.24 -2.45
CA PHE A 491 1.27 20.66 -2.27
C PHE A 491 0.90 20.69 -0.79
N SER A 492 0.03 21.62 -0.42
CA SER A 492 -0.69 21.59 0.85
C SER A 492 -1.70 20.42 0.86
N LEU A 493 -2.14 20.04 2.06
CA LEU A 493 -3.21 19.05 2.22
C LEU A 493 -4.49 19.52 1.53
N LYS A 494 -4.81 20.81 1.65
CA LYS A 494 -5.99 21.40 1.04
C LYS A 494 -5.95 21.30 -0.48
N GLU A 495 -4.83 21.63 -1.12
CA GLU A 495 -4.69 21.52 -2.58
C GLU A 495 -4.87 20.07 -3.07
N MET A 496 -4.26 19.10 -2.38
CA MET A 496 -4.42 17.68 -2.74
C MET A 496 -5.87 17.22 -2.57
N VAL A 497 -6.54 17.59 -1.49
CA VAL A 497 -7.93 17.22 -1.24
C VAL A 497 -8.89 17.94 -2.20
N ASP A 498 -8.63 19.21 -2.51
CA ASP A 498 -9.37 19.97 -3.51
C ASP A 498 -9.22 19.35 -4.90
N HIS A 499 -8.04 18.82 -5.23
CA HIS A 499 -7.82 18.06 -6.46
C HIS A 499 -8.63 16.75 -6.49
N ILE A 500 -8.61 15.97 -5.41
CA ILE A 500 -9.39 14.71 -5.30
C ILE A 500 -10.89 14.99 -5.50
N TYR A 501 -11.40 16.07 -4.94
CA TYR A 501 -12.82 16.45 -5.05
C TYR A 501 -13.14 17.37 -6.24
N GLY A 502 -12.18 17.59 -7.16
CA GLY A 502 -12.41 18.31 -8.42
C GLY A 502 -12.63 19.82 -8.27
N ARG A 503 -12.21 20.42 -7.15
CA ARG A 503 -12.26 21.88 -6.92
C ARG A 503 -11.11 22.62 -7.59
N ILE A 504 -9.96 21.96 -7.74
CA ILE A 504 -8.80 22.43 -8.50
C ILE A 504 -8.21 21.27 -9.31
N ASN A 505 -7.26 21.57 -10.19
CA ASN A 505 -6.45 20.56 -10.88
C ASN A 505 -4.96 20.90 -10.64
N ILE A 506 -4.22 19.99 -10.01
CA ILE A 506 -2.79 20.15 -9.70
C ILE A 506 -1.88 19.33 -10.61
N LEU A 507 -2.42 18.70 -11.65
CA LEU A 507 -1.62 17.97 -12.62
C LEU A 507 -0.77 18.92 -13.45
N ASN A 508 0.47 18.51 -13.76
CA ASN A 508 1.41 19.27 -14.58
C ASN A 508 1.13 19.15 -16.09
N THR A 509 0.20 18.28 -16.49
CA THR A 509 -0.13 18.01 -17.89
C THR A 509 -1.60 17.62 -18.04
N ALA A 510 -2.22 18.04 -19.15
CA ALA A 510 -3.51 17.51 -19.59
C ALA A 510 -3.36 16.14 -20.29
N ASP A 511 -2.14 15.76 -20.68
CA ASP A 511 -1.85 14.55 -21.44
C ASP A 511 -1.57 13.32 -20.56
N ARG A 512 -2.15 13.27 -19.35
CA ARG A 512 -2.06 12.09 -18.48
C ARG A 512 -2.96 10.96 -19.03
N PRO A 513 -2.48 9.72 -19.20
CA PRO A 513 -3.34 8.59 -19.55
C PRO A 513 -4.28 8.22 -18.39
N ASN A 514 -5.49 7.76 -18.70
CA ASN A 514 -6.42 7.22 -17.71
C ASN A 514 -5.78 6.05 -16.93
N MET A 515 -6.08 5.93 -15.64
CA MET A 515 -5.50 4.90 -14.75
C MET A 515 -5.61 3.46 -15.29
N PHE A 516 -6.72 3.10 -15.93
CA PHE A 516 -6.93 1.76 -16.51
C PHE A 516 -6.06 1.54 -17.74
N VAL A 517 -5.94 2.57 -18.57
CA VAL A 517 -5.15 2.55 -19.81
C VAL A 517 -3.65 2.56 -19.49
N LYS A 518 -3.23 3.30 -18.45
CA LYS A 518 -1.85 3.27 -17.94
C LYS A 518 -1.50 1.87 -17.43
N GLU A 519 -2.40 1.22 -16.70
CA GLU A 519 -2.19 -0.17 -16.27
C GLU A 519 -2.08 -1.13 -17.46
N LEU A 520 -2.96 -1.00 -18.47
CA LEU A 520 -2.89 -1.80 -19.71
C LEU A 520 -1.52 -1.66 -20.40
N LYS A 521 -1.03 -0.42 -20.58
CA LYS A 521 0.32 -0.15 -21.11
C LYS A 521 1.38 -0.96 -20.35
N MET A 522 1.34 -0.89 -19.02
CA MET A 522 2.32 -1.57 -18.17
C MET A 522 2.25 -3.09 -18.30
N TYR A 523 1.05 -3.68 -18.43
CA TYR A 523 0.91 -5.13 -18.64
C TYR A 523 1.43 -5.57 -20.01
N VAL A 524 1.16 -4.80 -21.07
CA VAL A 524 1.69 -5.10 -22.41
C VAL A 524 3.22 -5.02 -22.41
N GLU A 525 3.81 -3.97 -21.84
CA GLU A 525 5.26 -3.80 -21.71
C GLU A 525 5.88 -4.91 -20.85
N TYR A 526 5.25 -5.27 -19.74
CA TYR A 526 5.70 -6.35 -18.86
C TYR A 526 5.70 -7.70 -19.58
N LEU A 527 4.62 -8.04 -20.29
CA LEU A 527 4.51 -9.30 -21.02
C LEU A 527 5.57 -9.40 -22.13
N ILE A 528 5.74 -8.33 -22.92
CA ILE A 528 6.76 -8.27 -23.98
C ILE A 528 8.15 -8.53 -23.38
N LYS A 529 8.52 -7.80 -22.32
CA LYS A 529 9.79 -7.97 -21.63
C LYS A 529 9.97 -9.39 -21.08
N LYS A 530 8.91 -9.97 -20.49
CA LYS A 530 8.93 -11.33 -19.95
C LYS A 530 9.20 -12.37 -21.05
N ILE A 531 8.59 -12.22 -22.23
CA ILE A 531 8.83 -13.10 -23.38
C ILE A 531 10.27 -12.95 -23.88
N GLU A 532 10.79 -11.73 -23.99
CA GLU A 532 12.16 -11.45 -24.45
C GLU A 532 13.24 -11.97 -23.50
N GLU A 533 12.99 -11.92 -22.19
CA GLU A 533 13.91 -12.43 -21.17
C GLU A 533 13.86 -13.96 -21.05
N THR A 534 12.84 -14.61 -21.61
CA THR A 534 12.70 -16.06 -21.60
C THR A 534 13.54 -16.70 -22.70
N SER A 535 14.38 -17.67 -22.33
CA SER A 535 15.24 -18.36 -23.29
C SER A 535 14.43 -19.23 -24.25
N PHE A 536 14.75 -19.13 -25.55
CA PHE A 536 14.16 -19.96 -26.58
C PHE A 536 14.96 -21.28 -26.76
N PRO A 537 14.32 -22.43 -27.03
CA PRO A 537 12.87 -22.65 -27.21
C PRO A 537 12.08 -22.64 -25.90
N PHE A 538 10.82 -22.19 -25.98
CA PHE A 538 9.90 -22.21 -24.83
C PHE A 538 9.44 -23.63 -24.50
N THR A 539 9.29 -23.90 -23.21
CA THR A 539 8.61 -25.10 -22.71
C THR A 539 7.09 -25.01 -22.97
N GLU A 540 6.39 -26.14 -22.97
CA GLU A 540 4.92 -26.17 -23.12
C GLU A 540 4.21 -25.37 -22.02
N GLU A 541 4.75 -25.39 -20.79
CA GLU A 541 4.23 -24.63 -19.65
C GLU A 541 4.34 -23.12 -19.91
N GLN A 542 5.50 -22.64 -20.36
CA GLN A 542 5.71 -21.23 -20.72
C GLN A 542 4.80 -20.79 -21.88
N ILE A 543 4.61 -21.64 -22.89
CA ILE A 543 3.70 -21.35 -24.01
C ILE A 543 2.27 -21.19 -23.48
N LYS A 544 1.81 -22.10 -22.61
CA LYS A 544 0.47 -22.02 -22.02
C LYS A 544 0.31 -20.78 -21.16
N GLU A 545 1.30 -20.46 -20.34
CA GLU A 545 1.33 -19.26 -19.51
C GLU A 545 1.19 -17.99 -20.36
N PHE A 546 2.02 -17.83 -21.40
CA PHE A 546 1.96 -16.68 -22.29
C PHE A 546 0.65 -16.59 -23.07
N ARG A 547 0.09 -17.72 -23.55
CA ARG A 547 -1.23 -17.73 -24.21
C ARG A 547 -2.34 -17.26 -23.27
N ASN A 548 -2.35 -17.76 -22.04
CA ASN A 548 -3.33 -17.34 -21.03
C ASN A 548 -3.18 -15.85 -20.72
N PHE A 549 -1.94 -15.37 -20.56
CA PHE A 549 -1.66 -13.95 -20.31
C PHE A 549 -2.19 -13.06 -21.45
N ILE A 550 -1.89 -13.42 -22.70
CA ILE A 550 -2.36 -12.70 -23.89
C ILE A 550 -3.90 -12.68 -23.92
N SER A 551 -4.55 -13.83 -23.73
CA SER A 551 -6.01 -13.94 -23.71
C SER A 551 -6.63 -13.00 -22.66
N ASN A 552 -6.13 -13.05 -21.43
CA ASN A 552 -6.63 -12.22 -20.34
C ASN A 552 -6.45 -10.71 -20.62
N ILE A 553 -5.34 -10.29 -21.24
CA ILE A 553 -5.17 -8.89 -21.66
C ILE A 553 -6.20 -8.52 -22.74
N LEU A 554 -6.43 -9.38 -23.74
CA LEU A 554 -7.39 -9.11 -24.82
C LEU A 554 -8.82 -9.01 -24.30
N ASP A 555 -9.20 -9.89 -23.38
CA ASP A 555 -10.49 -9.84 -22.68
C ASP A 555 -10.62 -8.52 -21.90
N GLY A 556 -9.55 -8.10 -21.22
CA GLY A 556 -9.49 -6.81 -20.53
C GLY A 556 -9.58 -5.60 -21.47
N ILE A 557 -8.96 -5.67 -22.65
CA ILE A 557 -9.07 -4.65 -23.71
C ILE A 557 -10.51 -4.52 -24.19
N GLU A 558 -11.17 -5.65 -24.46
CA GLU A 558 -12.56 -5.66 -24.91
C GLU A 558 -13.50 -5.10 -23.83
N TYR A 559 -13.28 -5.50 -22.58
CA TYR A 559 -13.98 -4.92 -21.43
C TYR A 559 -13.78 -3.39 -21.38
N TYR A 560 -12.55 -2.89 -21.53
CA TYR A 560 -12.29 -1.44 -21.52
C TYR A 560 -12.97 -0.71 -22.68
N LYS A 561 -12.95 -1.23 -23.91
CA LYS A 561 -13.67 -0.62 -25.02
C LYS A 561 -15.16 -0.44 -24.70
N ASN A 562 -15.80 -1.49 -24.16
CA ASN A 562 -17.21 -1.46 -23.78
C ASN A 562 -17.44 -0.48 -22.62
N LEU A 563 -16.63 -0.55 -21.57
CA LEU A 563 -16.69 0.33 -20.41
C LEU A 563 -16.65 1.81 -20.81
N PHE A 564 -15.67 2.21 -21.63
CA PHE A 564 -15.54 3.60 -22.05
C PHE A 564 -16.71 4.03 -22.95
N ASN A 565 -17.17 3.17 -23.86
CA ASN A 565 -18.30 3.46 -24.75
C ASN A 565 -19.61 3.67 -23.97
N GLU A 566 -19.89 2.81 -22.99
CA GLU A 566 -21.09 2.90 -22.14
C GLU A 566 -21.04 4.12 -21.19
N ASN A 567 -19.84 4.54 -20.81
CA ASN A 567 -19.61 5.60 -19.82
C ASN A 567 -19.02 6.88 -20.44
N LYS A 568 -19.29 7.13 -21.72
CA LYS A 568 -18.73 8.29 -22.46
C LYS A 568 -18.93 9.62 -21.74
N LYS A 569 -20.07 9.81 -21.06
CA LYS A 569 -20.38 11.05 -20.33
C LYS A 569 -19.57 11.23 -19.05
N SER A 570 -19.42 10.18 -18.24
CA SER A 570 -18.67 10.27 -16.97
C SER A 570 -17.15 10.24 -17.17
N LEU A 571 -16.68 9.79 -18.33
CA LEU A 571 -15.27 9.71 -18.69
C LEU A 571 -14.90 10.64 -19.85
N GLU A 572 -15.73 11.65 -20.15
CA GLU A 572 -15.65 12.51 -21.33
C GLU A 572 -14.24 13.10 -21.53
N GLU A 573 -13.63 13.62 -20.47
CA GLU A 573 -12.29 14.22 -20.48
C GLU A 573 -11.19 13.27 -20.96
N SER A 574 -11.37 11.96 -20.75
CA SER A 574 -10.38 10.94 -21.09
C SER A 574 -10.80 10.03 -22.25
N PHE A 575 -12.04 10.11 -22.71
CA PHE A 575 -12.65 9.12 -23.61
C PHE A 575 -11.88 8.93 -24.92
N GLU A 576 -11.72 10.00 -25.71
CA GLU A 576 -11.10 9.92 -27.04
C GLU A 576 -9.66 9.41 -26.96
N LYS A 577 -8.89 9.92 -26.00
CA LYS A 577 -7.51 9.49 -25.77
C LYS A 577 -7.46 8.03 -25.28
N ALA A 578 -8.33 7.66 -24.34
CA ALA A 578 -8.37 6.31 -23.81
C ALA A 578 -8.67 5.28 -24.89
N ILE A 579 -9.67 5.51 -25.76
CA ILE A 579 -9.99 4.62 -26.87
C ILE A 579 -8.82 4.51 -27.86
N SER A 580 -8.20 5.65 -28.21
CA SER A 580 -7.02 5.67 -29.08
C SER A 580 -5.85 4.87 -28.50
N ASP A 581 -5.53 5.09 -27.22
CA ASP A 581 -4.46 4.38 -26.52
C ASP A 581 -4.75 2.89 -26.36
N ILE A 582 -6.00 2.50 -26.04
CA ILE A 582 -6.42 1.09 -25.98
C ILE A 582 -6.18 0.42 -27.34
N HIS A 583 -6.60 1.06 -28.44
CA HIS A 583 -6.39 0.51 -29.78
C HIS A 583 -4.91 0.41 -30.15
N LYS A 584 -4.11 1.40 -29.76
CA LYS A 584 -2.65 1.39 -29.93
C LYS A 584 -2.01 0.19 -29.21
N TYR A 585 -2.34 -0.04 -27.94
CA TYR A 585 -1.76 -1.14 -27.15
C TYR A 585 -2.27 -2.51 -27.64
N GLU A 586 -3.51 -2.60 -28.11
CA GLU A 586 -4.03 -3.81 -28.76
C GLU A 586 -3.22 -4.13 -30.03
N ILE A 587 -3.01 -3.15 -30.91
CA ILE A 587 -2.21 -3.34 -32.13
C ILE A 587 -0.77 -3.73 -31.78
N GLN A 588 -0.17 -3.08 -30.78
CA GLN A 588 1.18 -3.39 -30.32
C GLN A 588 1.28 -4.85 -29.89
N LEU A 589 0.35 -5.32 -29.05
CA LEU A 589 0.32 -6.70 -28.58
C LEU A 589 0.12 -7.67 -29.76
N ARG A 590 -0.88 -7.44 -30.61
CA ARG A 590 -1.14 -8.30 -31.78
C ARG A 590 0.05 -8.36 -32.73
N LYS A 591 0.70 -7.23 -33.02
CA LYS A 591 1.90 -7.19 -33.88
C LYS A 591 3.07 -7.95 -33.27
N TYR A 592 3.30 -7.79 -31.96
CA TYR A 592 4.38 -8.50 -31.28
C TYR A 592 4.19 -10.02 -31.38
N VAL A 593 2.96 -10.48 -31.18
CA VAL A 593 2.63 -11.91 -31.23
C VAL A 593 2.66 -12.47 -32.67
N SER A 594 2.25 -11.68 -33.67
CA SER A 594 2.25 -12.09 -35.09
C SER A 594 3.63 -12.10 -35.77
N ASN A 595 4.66 -11.48 -35.17
CA ASN A 595 6.01 -11.47 -35.76
C ASN A 595 6.61 -12.90 -35.85
N CYS A 596 7.27 -13.19 -36.98
CA CYS A 596 7.60 -14.54 -37.49
C CYS A 596 8.33 -15.51 -36.55
N LYS A 597 8.96 -15.07 -35.46
CA LYS A 597 9.63 -15.98 -34.51
C LYS A 597 8.65 -16.79 -33.65
N PHE A 598 7.41 -16.32 -33.46
CA PHE A 598 6.45 -16.94 -32.53
C PHE A 598 5.05 -17.16 -33.12
N ASN A 599 4.83 -16.85 -34.39
CA ASN A 599 3.50 -16.84 -35.01
C ASN A 599 2.76 -18.20 -34.90
N ASN A 600 3.48 -19.32 -35.04
CA ASN A 600 2.91 -20.68 -34.87
C ASN A 600 2.65 -21.07 -33.39
N ILE A 601 3.21 -20.33 -32.44
CA ILE A 601 3.14 -20.63 -31.01
C ILE A 601 1.95 -19.95 -30.35
N PHE A 602 1.51 -18.78 -30.83
CA PHE A 602 0.48 -17.98 -30.15
C PHE A 602 -0.82 -17.79 -30.94
N THR A 603 -0.90 -18.24 -32.20
CA THR A 603 -2.10 -18.15 -33.07
C THR A 603 -3.41 -18.63 -32.42
N PRO A 604 -3.44 -19.71 -31.61
CA PRO A 604 -4.69 -20.19 -31.01
C PRO A 604 -5.32 -19.20 -30.00
N ALA A 605 -4.56 -18.25 -29.46
CA ALA A 605 -5.05 -17.25 -28.50
C ALA A 605 -5.85 -16.11 -29.16
N PHE A 606 -5.92 -16.05 -30.48
CA PHE A 606 -6.66 -15.02 -31.22
C PHE A 606 -7.86 -15.56 -32.02
N SER A 607 -8.09 -16.87 -31.97
CA SER A 607 -9.17 -17.57 -32.69
C SER A 607 -10.36 -17.96 -31.81
N ALA A 608 -10.29 -17.64 -30.51
CA ALA A 608 -11.40 -17.65 -29.56
C ALA A 608 -11.77 -16.19 -29.26
#